data_AF-A0A940ACY6-F1
#
_entry.id   AF-A0A940ACY6-F1
#
_cell.length_a   1.000
_cell.length_b   1.000
_cell.length_c   1.000
_cell.angle_alpha   90.00
_cell.angle_beta   90.00
_cell.angle_gamma   90.00
#
_symmetry.space_group_name_H-M   'P 1'
#
loop_
_entity.id
_entity.type
_entity.pdbx_description
1 polymer ?
#
loop_
_entity_poly.entity_id
_entity_poly.type
_entity_poly.pdbx_seq_one_letter_code
_entity_poly.pdbx_strand_id
1 'polypeptide(L)'
;MRVLWLCNILLPSAAETLHLKASNKEGWLSGICDVVKSNHEFELGIAFPVPADLDGRSFDKDGITYFGFYEDTVNPEVYDEAIEGRLQKILDEFKPDMVHIFGTEYPHTLAMCKCMRHRASKVMVGIQGVVAECAA
;
A
#
# COMPACT_ATOMS: atom_id res chain seq x y z
N MET A 1 -2.84 -13.06 -12.25
CA MET A 1 -1.96 -12.85 -11.08
C MET A 1 -2.52 -11.71 -10.25
N ARG A 2 -2.47 -11.75 -8.92
CA ARG A 2 -2.97 -10.69 -8.03
C ARG A 2 -1.80 -9.98 -7.36
N VAL A 3 -1.68 -8.68 -7.60
CA VAL A 3 -0.60 -7.86 -7.04
C VAL A 3 -1.19 -6.85 -6.08
N LEU A 4 -0.74 -6.85 -4.83
CA LEU A 4 -1.11 -5.83 -3.85
C LEU A 4 0.01 -4.79 -3.75
N TRP A 5 -0.30 -3.55 -4.05
CA TRP A 5 0.57 -2.41 -3.76
C TRP A 5 0.33 -1.94 -2.33
N LEU A 6 1.41 -1.73 -1.58
CA LEU A 6 1.36 -1.06 -0.30
C LEU A 6 2.03 0.31 -0.48
N CYS A 7 1.23 1.37 -0.39
CA CYS A 7 1.63 2.73 -0.71
C CYS A 7 1.66 3.58 0.56
N ASN A 8 2.63 4.49 0.63
CA ASN A 8 2.74 5.48 1.71
C ASN A 8 1.66 6.57 1.65
N ILE A 9 1.03 6.75 0.49
CA ILE A 9 0.02 7.79 0.26
C ILE A 9 -1.27 7.23 -0.33
N LEU A 10 -2.34 7.97 -0.07
CA LEU A 10 -3.59 7.88 -0.79
C LEU A 10 -3.41 8.43 -2.21
N LEU A 11 -3.60 7.57 -3.21
CA LEU A 11 -3.58 7.98 -4.62
C LEU A 11 -4.73 8.97 -4.92
N PRO A 12 -4.53 9.95 -5.82
CA PRO A 12 -5.56 10.93 -6.17
C PRO A 12 -6.90 10.31 -6.62
N SER A 13 -6.86 9.20 -7.36
CA SER A 13 -8.07 8.47 -7.80
C SER A 13 -8.88 7.93 -6.62
N ALA A 14 -8.20 7.46 -5.58
CA ALA A 14 -8.82 6.96 -4.35
C ALA A 14 -9.31 8.12 -3.45
N ALA A 15 -8.55 9.22 -3.38
CA ALA A 15 -8.90 10.40 -2.62
C ALA A 15 -10.23 11.01 -3.06
N GLU A 16 -10.46 11.09 -4.37
CA GLU A 16 -11.73 11.55 -4.94
C GLU A 16 -12.93 10.72 -4.45
N THR A 17 -12.79 9.39 -4.46
CA THR A 17 -13.85 8.46 -4.01
C THR A 17 -14.10 8.54 -2.51
N LEU A 18 -13.05 8.77 -1.72
CA LEU A 18 -13.15 8.89 -0.27
C LEU A 18 -13.52 10.31 0.19
N HIS A 19 -13.69 11.26 -0.72
CA HIS A 19 -13.86 12.69 -0.42
C HIS A 19 -12.75 13.26 0.49
N LEU A 20 -11.53 12.74 0.32
CA LEU A 20 -10.34 13.18 1.01
C LEU A 20 -9.52 14.13 0.13
N LYS A 21 -8.68 14.95 0.77
CA LYS A 21 -7.74 15.80 0.04
C LYS A 21 -6.69 14.92 -0.66
N ALA A 22 -6.60 15.06 -1.98
CA ALA A 22 -5.56 14.38 -2.76
C ALA A 22 -4.16 14.82 -2.32
N SER A 23 -3.24 13.85 -2.25
CA SER A 23 -1.82 14.14 -2.05
C SER A 23 -1.20 14.74 -3.31
N ASN A 24 -0.31 15.71 -3.15
CA ASN A 24 0.55 16.22 -4.21
C ASN A 24 1.93 15.54 -4.24
N LYS A 25 2.14 14.53 -3.38
CA LYS A 25 3.36 13.71 -3.33
C LYS A 25 3.23 12.49 -4.26
N GLU A 26 4.36 11.89 -4.62
CA GLU A 26 4.45 10.62 -5.37
C GLU A 26 3.62 10.56 -6.65
N GLY A 27 3.52 11.66 -7.41
CA GLY A 27 2.75 11.71 -8.66
C GLY A 27 3.20 10.69 -9.73
N TRP A 28 4.44 10.18 -9.64
CA TRP A 28 4.93 9.08 -10.46
C TRP A 28 4.15 7.78 -10.21
N LEU A 29 3.67 7.54 -8.98
CA LEU A 29 2.91 6.35 -8.62
C LEU A 29 1.56 6.35 -9.34
N SER A 30 0.91 7.52 -9.42
CA SER A 30 -0.28 7.72 -10.27
C SER A 30 0.02 7.43 -11.74
N GLY A 31 1.16 7.91 -12.25
CA GLY A 31 1.58 7.65 -13.63
C GLY A 31 1.80 6.17 -13.94
N ILE A 32 2.47 5.42 -13.06
CA ILE A 32 2.61 3.96 -13.21
C ILE A 32 1.25 3.28 -13.09
N CYS A 33 0.41 3.71 -12.13
CA CYS A 33 -0.93 3.17 -11.95
C CYS A 33 -1.78 3.32 -13.23
N ASP A 34 -1.72 4.47 -13.91
CA ASP A 34 -2.48 4.69 -15.15
C ASP A 34 -2.00 3.80 -16.31
N VAL A 35 -0.69 3.53 -16.40
CA VAL A 35 -0.16 2.55 -17.38
C VAL A 35 -0.61 1.14 -17.01
N VAL A 36 -0.50 0.78 -15.74
CA VAL A 36 -0.81 -0.56 -15.22
C VAL A 36 -2.31 -0.89 -15.32
N LYS A 37 -3.21 0.06 -15.08
CA LYS A 37 -4.67 -0.13 -15.21
C LYS A 37 -5.09 -0.67 -16.57
N SER A 38 -4.34 -0.31 -17.62
CA SER A 38 -4.61 -0.76 -18.99
C SER A 38 -4.11 -2.17 -19.29
N ASN A 39 -3.30 -2.76 -18.40
CA ASN A 39 -2.82 -4.13 -18.52
C ASN A 39 -3.77 -5.10 -17.78
N HIS A 40 -4.40 -5.99 -18.54
CA HIS A 40 -5.36 -6.98 -18.02
C HIS A 40 -4.72 -8.33 -17.62
N GLU A 41 -3.39 -8.45 -17.63
CA GLU A 41 -2.68 -9.67 -17.23
C GLU A 41 -2.69 -9.93 -15.71
N PHE A 42 -3.00 -8.90 -14.92
CA PHE A 42 -3.07 -9.01 -13.47
C PHE A 42 -4.18 -8.14 -12.86
N GLU A 43 -4.63 -8.56 -11.68
CA GLU A 43 -5.52 -7.81 -10.81
C GLU A 43 -4.68 -6.98 -9.85
N LEU A 44 -4.99 -5.70 -9.73
CA LEU A 44 -4.29 -4.77 -8.85
C LEU A 44 -5.15 -4.42 -7.64
N GLY A 45 -4.58 -4.63 -6.45
CA GLY A 45 -5.07 -4.09 -5.19
C GLY A 45 -4.13 -2.99 -4.71
N ILE A 46 -4.66 -1.94 -4.06
CA ILE A 46 -3.83 -0.87 -3.49
C ILE A 46 -4.24 -0.62 -2.04
N ALA A 47 -3.32 -0.85 -1.12
CA ALA A 47 -3.45 -0.55 0.30
C ALA A 47 -2.72 0.75 0.66
N PHE A 48 -3.35 1.62 1.45
CA PHE A 48 -2.79 2.91 1.86
C PHE A 48 -3.32 3.37 3.23
N PRO A 49 -2.55 4.20 3.96
CA PRO A 49 -2.99 4.73 5.24
C PRO A 49 -4.15 5.72 5.07
N VAL A 50 -5.14 5.63 5.95
CA VAL A 50 -6.30 6.54 6.03
C VAL A 50 -6.55 6.99 7.48
N PRO A 51 -7.32 8.08 7.69
CA PRO A 51 -7.83 8.44 9.01
C PRO A 51 -8.62 7.32 9.69
N ALA A 52 -8.68 7.35 11.02
CA ALA A 52 -9.26 6.26 11.84
C ALA A 52 -10.74 5.96 11.54
N ASP A 53 -11.52 6.96 11.13
CA ASP A 53 -12.93 6.82 10.76
C ASP A 53 -13.14 6.06 9.43
N LEU A 54 -12.07 5.86 8.67
CA LEU A 54 -12.06 5.13 7.41
C LEU A 54 -11.29 3.79 7.49
N ASP A 55 -10.86 3.37 8.68
CA ASP A 55 -10.12 2.12 8.87
C ASP A 55 -10.91 0.90 8.34
N GLY A 56 -10.23 0.05 7.57
CA GLY A 56 -10.81 -1.16 6.98
C GLY A 56 -11.78 -0.90 5.82
N ARG A 57 -11.94 0.34 5.37
CA ARG A 57 -12.80 0.65 4.21
C ARG A 57 -12.15 0.15 2.92
N SER A 58 -12.90 -0.62 2.14
CA SER A 58 -12.51 -1.03 0.78
C SER A 58 -13.53 -0.58 -0.27
N PHE A 59 -13.07 -0.41 -1.51
CA PHE A 59 -13.93 -0.09 -2.66
C PHE A 59 -13.22 -0.42 -3.98
N ASP A 60 -14.00 -0.67 -5.03
CA ASP A 60 -13.49 -0.84 -6.38
C ASP A 60 -13.65 0.43 -7.21
N LYS A 61 -12.61 0.80 -7.96
CA LYS A 61 -12.65 1.89 -8.96
C LYS A 61 -11.67 1.60 -10.09
N ASP A 62 -12.14 1.75 -11.33
CA ASP A 62 -11.33 1.58 -12.55
C ASP A 62 -10.60 0.22 -12.62
N GLY A 63 -11.24 -0.85 -12.16
CA GLY A 63 -10.66 -2.21 -12.15
C GLY A 63 -9.60 -2.45 -11.07
N ILE A 64 -9.46 -1.53 -10.11
CA ILE A 64 -8.57 -1.65 -8.95
C ILE A 64 -9.40 -1.75 -7.67
N THR A 65 -9.02 -2.66 -6.78
CA THR A 65 -9.56 -2.72 -5.42
C THR A 65 -8.67 -1.91 -4.48
N TYR A 66 -9.26 -0.93 -3.79
CA TYR A 66 -8.56 -0.06 -2.84
C TYR A 66 -8.87 -0.47 -1.41
N PHE A 67 -7.86 -0.43 -0.55
CA PHE A 67 -7.94 -0.81 0.87
C PHE A 67 -7.36 0.29 1.76
N GLY A 68 -8.21 0.93 2.56
CA GLY A 68 -7.79 1.84 3.60
C GLY A 68 -7.46 1.09 4.89
N PHE A 69 -6.31 1.38 5.49
CA PHE A 69 -5.99 0.97 6.86
C PHE A 69 -5.59 2.17 7.70
N TYR A 70 -5.92 2.16 8.99
CA TYR A 70 -5.46 3.21 9.89
C TYR A 70 -4.00 3.01 10.32
N GLU A 71 -3.25 4.11 10.31
CA GLU A 71 -1.91 4.26 10.85
C GLU A 71 -1.71 5.72 11.30
N ASP A 72 -1.00 5.93 12.41
CA ASP A 72 -0.51 7.25 12.80
C ASP A 72 0.73 7.62 11.99
N THR A 73 0.50 8.19 10.80
CA THR A 73 1.58 8.68 9.93
C THR A 73 2.23 9.98 10.43
N VAL A 74 1.71 10.60 11.50
CA VAL A 74 2.30 11.80 12.10
C VAL A 74 3.48 11.43 13.01
N ASN A 75 3.40 10.30 13.70
CA ASN A 75 4.44 9.78 14.59
C ASN A 75 4.96 8.40 14.11
N PRO A 76 5.59 8.32 12.93
CA PRO A 76 5.99 7.05 12.31
C PRO A 76 7.07 6.27 13.10
N GLU A 77 7.71 6.89 14.08
CA GLU A 77 8.64 6.22 14.99
C GLU A 77 7.92 5.31 16.02
N VAL A 78 6.61 5.50 16.22
CA VAL A 78 5.81 4.70 17.14
C VAL A 78 5.16 3.54 16.39
N TYR A 79 5.62 2.32 16.69
CA TYR A 79 5.06 1.11 16.08
C TYR A 79 3.78 0.67 16.78
N ASP A 80 2.63 0.77 16.09
CA ASP A 80 1.36 0.19 16.51
C ASP A 80 1.21 -1.26 16.01
N GLU A 81 1.25 -2.24 16.91
CA GLU A 81 1.08 -3.66 16.56
C GLU A 81 -0.27 -3.96 15.91
N ALA A 82 -1.31 -3.13 16.15
CA ALA A 82 -2.61 -3.32 15.52
C ALA A 82 -2.58 -3.18 13.99
N ILE A 83 -1.56 -2.49 13.43
CA ILE A 83 -1.33 -2.41 11.99
C ILE A 83 -1.19 -3.81 11.38
N GLU A 84 -0.50 -4.74 12.05
CA GLU A 84 -0.35 -6.12 11.56
C GLU A 84 -1.72 -6.80 11.38
N GLY A 85 -2.64 -6.60 12.32
CA GLY A 85 -4.00 -7.13 12.23
C GLY A 85 -4.82 -6.51 11.10
N ARG A 86 -4.67 -5.20 10.85
CA ARG A 86 -5.32 -4.51 9.72
C ARG A 86 -4.81 -5.04 8.38
N LEU A 87 -3.50 -5.17 8.23
CA LEU A 87 -2.88 -5.68 7.01
C LEU A 87 -3.17 -7.15 6.76
N GLN A 88 -3.24 -7.99 7.81
CA GLN A 88 -3.65 -9.39 7.67
C GLN A 88 -5.06 -9.53 7.06
N LYS A 89 -6.01 -8.70 7.48
CA LYS A 89 -7.36 -8.70 6.90
C LYS A 89 -7.33 -8.39 5.40
N ILE A 90 -6.56 -7.37 5.00
CA ILE A 90 -6.37 -7.02 3.58
C ILE A 90 -5.75 -8.19 2.81
N LEU A 91 -4.72 -8.84 3.36
CA LEU A 91 -4.08 -9.99 2.72
C LEU A 91 -5.02 -11.20 2.60
N ASP A 92 -5.91 -11.41 3.57
CA ASP A 92 -6.86 -12.53 3.56
C ASP A 92 -8.05 -12.29 2.63
N GLU A 93 -8.46 -11.04 2.49
CA GLU A 93 -9.48 -10.60 1.53
C GLU A 93 -8.93 -10.61 0.10
N PHE A 94 -7.80 -9.95 -0.14
CA PHE A 94 -7.22 -9.79 -1.47
C PHE A 94 -6.33 -10.96 -1.92
N LYS A 95 -5.91 -11.87 -1.03
CA LYS A 95 -5.11 -13.07 -1.35
C LYS A 95 -4.07 -12.85 -2.49
N PRO A 96 -3.14 -11.89 -2.34
CA PRO A 96 -2.21 -11.55 -3.41
C PRO A 96 -1.19 -12.67 -3.68
N ASP A 97 -0.80 -12.84 -4.94
CA ASP A 97 0.36 -13.65 -5.34
C ASP A 97 1.68 -12.92 -5.00
N MET A 98 1.65 -11.59 -5.01
CA MET A 98 2.78 -10.72 -4.68
C MET A 98 2.32 -9.44 -3.98
N VAL A 99 3.10 -9.00 -2.99
CA VAL A 99 2.99 -7.65 -2.41
C VAL A 99 4.17 -6.81 -2.88
N HIS A 100 3.90 -5.66 -3.47
CA HIS A 100 4.89 -4.65 -3.82
C HIS A 100 4.75 -3.48 -2.85
N ILE A 101 5.77 -3.25 -2.02
CA ILE A 101 5.82 -2.18 -1.04
C ILE A 101 6.62 -1.02 -1.60
N PHE A 102 6.08 0.19 -1.54
CA PHE A 102 6.78 1.41 -1.96
C PHE A 102 7.35 2.14 -0.76
N GLY A 103 8.68 2.17 -0.67
CA GLY A 103 9.38 2.80 0.44
C GLY A 103 9.55 1.90 1.66
N THR A 104 10.24 2.43 2.67
CA THR A 104 10.53 1.77 3.95
C THR A 104 10.42 2.73 5.15
N GLU A 105 9.83 3.90 4.93
CA GLU A 105 9.85 5.03 5.87
C GLU A 105 8.81 4.90 6.99
N TYR A 106 7.76 4.10 6.79
CA TYR A 106 6.62 4.00 7.71
C TYR A 106 6.47 2.60 8.33
N PRO A 107 5.92 2.52 9.56
CA PRO A 107 5.66 1.27 10.28
C PRO A 107 4.96 0.18 9.48
N HIS A 108 3.99 0.53 8.62
CA HIS A 108 3.26 -0.44 7.81
C HIS A 108 4.16 -1.29 6.91
N THR A 109 5.34 -0.82 6.52
CA THR A 109 6.29 -1.62 5.74
C THR A 109 6.83 -2.79 6.55
N LEU A 110 7.25 -2.53 7.79
CA LEU A 110 7.70 -3.58 8.71
C LEU A 110 6.54 -4.53 9.05
N ALA A 111 5.35 -3.99 9.30
CA ALA A 111 4.16 -4.77 9.62
C ALA A 111 3.79 -5.71 8.46
N MET A 112 3.78 -5.23 7.21
CA MET A 112 3.54 -6.05 6.03
C MET A 112 4.59 -7.15 5.88
N CYS A 113 5.88 -6.80 6.04
CA CYS A 113 6.96 -7.79 5.98
C CYS A 113 6.76 -8.91 7.00
N LYS A 114 6.37 -8.58 8.25
CA LYS A 114 6.04 -9.57 9.28
C LYS A 114 4.84 -10.44 8.88
N CYS A 115 3.74 -9.85 8.40
CA CYS A 115 2.54 -10.56 7.96
C CYS A 115 2.81 -11.55 6.81
N MET A 116 3.82 -11.26 5.99
CA MET A 116 4.20 -12.06 4.83
C MET A 116 5.22 -13.16 5.13
N ARG A 117 5.89 -13.16 6.30
CA ARG A 117 6.96 -14.13 6.64
C ARG A 117 6.57 -15.60 6.48
N HIS A 118 5.30 -15.91 6.70
CA HIS A 118 4.76 -17.28 6.65
C HIS A 118 3.84 -17.53 5.45
N ARG A 119 3.78 -16.59 4.50
CA ARG A 119 2.95 -16.73 3.29
C ARG A 119 3.81 -17.19 2.12
N ALA A 120 3.22 -17.95 1.20
CA ALA A 120 3.88 -18.38 -0.04
C ALA A 120 4.07 -17.23 -1.04
N SER A 121 3.28 -16.17 -0.91
CA SER A 121 3.29 -14.97 -1.74
C SER A 121 4.62 -14.21 -1.61
N LYS A 122 5.07 -13.61 -2.71
CA LYS A 122 6.36 -12.90 -2.76
C LYS A 122 6.23 -11.47 -2.25
N VAL A 123 7.29 -10.94 -1.65
CA VAL A 123 7.39 -9.52 -1.28
C VAL A 123 8.47 -8.87 -2.13
N MET A 124 8.15 -7.72 -2.74
CA MET A 124 9.10 -6.84 -3.41
C MET A 124 9.05 -5.47 -2.72
N VAL A 125 10.20 -4.94 -2.32
CA VAL A 125 10.30 -3.60 -1.75
C VAL A 125 10.97 -2.71 -2.78
N GLY A 126 10.22 -1.73 -3.29
CA GLY A 126 10.70 -0.70 -4.20
C GLY A 126 11.26 0.46 -3.39
N ILE A 127 12.58 0.66 -3.46
CA ILE A 127 13.27 1.79 -2.84
C ILE A 127 13.70 2.76 -3.94
N GLN A 128 13.45 4.05 -3.76
CA GLN A 128 13.86 5.11 -4.67
C GLN A 128 14.85 6.04 -3.97
N GLY A 129 15.66 6.76 -4.76
CA GLY A 129 16.58 7.77 -4.22
C GLY A 129 17.85 7.21 -3.56
N VAL A 130 18.15 5.92 -3.72
CA VAL A 130 19.46 5.36 -3.35
C VAL A 130 20.48 5.79 -4.41
N VAL A 131 21.31 6.78 -4.07
CA VAL A 131 22.33 7.33 -4.98
C VAL A 131 23.69 6.65 -4.81
N ALA A 132 23.98 6.18 -3.60
CA ALA A 132 25.21 5.47 -3.26
C ALA A 132 24.98 4.56 -2.04
N GLU A 133 25.93 3.67 -1.78
CA GLU A 133 25.98 2.85 -0.57
C GLU A 133 26.08 3.75 0.67
N CYS A 134 25.15 3.58 1.62
CA CYS A 134 25.13 4.37 2.86
C CYS A 134 26.05 3.78 3.94
N ALA A 135 26.46 2.51 3.81
CA ALA A 135 27.45 1.83 4.65
C ALA A 135 27.90 0.52 3.97
N ALA A 136 29.19 0.20 4.08
CA ALA A 136 29.83 -1.03 3.58
C ALA A 136 29.87 -2.15 4.62
#